data_AF-A0A5Q5CCK0-F1
#
_entry.id   AF-A0A5Q5CCK0-F1
#
_cell.length_a   1.000
_cell.length_b   1.000
_cell.length_c   1.000
_cell.angle_alpha   90.00
_cell.angle_beta   90.00
_cell.angle_gamma   90.00
#
_symmetry.space_group_name_H-M   'P 1'
#
loop_
_entity.id
_entity.type
_entity.pdbx_description
1 polymer ?
#
loop_
_entity_poly.entity_id
_entity_poly.type
_entity_poly.pdbx_seq_one_letter_code
_entity_poly.pdbx_strand_id
1 'polypeptide(L)'
;MQTTRERTWCAGRFWWDGARPVAAEVTPLRALVFDLEALTDLDYDVHRVVFNAAFAAHGVPIEWSAARYRRLMVLRDERQRVLAELRNHCVGPECDVLIELLADEICSTKAMMFDEMVLDVGASPRPGLDDLVGDAFAAGVPVAVVTSGRRAWAEPLVRQLVGEGQVETIVTGDDVTTPAEAYRYALDELGVTTDRVVALTGTTAGLRTATAAGLATILVGQDSAPRDATAALAVRADYGGADPLRLTTCERLYARSTARRTAPAA
;
A
#
# COMPACT_ATOMS: atom_id res chain seq x y z
N MET A 1 -35.48 36.33 -44.25
CA MET A 1 -34.15 35.72 -44.13
C MET A 1 -33.69 35.86 -42.69
N GLN A 2 -33.60 34.73 -41.98
CA GLN A 2 -33.27 34.68 -40.55
C GLN A 2 -31.78 35.00 -40.33
N THR A 3 -31.50 35.90 -39.40
CA THR A 3 -30.16 36.23 -38.92
C THR A 3 -29.71 35.19 -37.89
N THR A 4 -28.70 34.41 -38.21
CA THR A 4 -28.08 33.43 -37.32
C THR A 4 -27.26 34.16 -36.25
N ARG A 5 -27.65 34.04 -34.98
CA ARG A 5 -26.86 34.50 -33.81
C ARG A 5 -25.75 33.48 -33.57
N GLU A 6 -24.50 33.85 -33.83
CA GLU A 6 -23.33 33.09 -33.37
C GLU A 6 -23.28 33.14 -31.84
N ARG A 7 -23.33 31.97 -31.22
CA ARG A 7 -23.08 31.80 -29.78
C ARG A 7 -21.59 31.64 -29.59
N THR A 8 -20.91 32.71 -29.18
CA THR A 8 -19.55 32.65 -28.65
C THR A 8 -19.60 31.90 -27.32
N TRP A 9 -19.02 30.72 -27.29
CA TRP A 9 -18.82 29.96 -26.06
C TRP A 9 -17.66 30.60 -25.27
N CYS A 10 -17.95 31.20 -24.12
CA CYS A 10 -16.93 31.50 -23.13
C CYS A 10 -16.63 30.21 -22.37
N ALA A 11 -15.41 29.70 -22.47
CA ALA A 11 -14.94 28.58 -21.65
C ALA A 11 -15.05 28.98 -20.16
N GLY A 12 -15.95 28.31 -19.44
CA GLY A 12 -16.04 28.43 -17.98
C GLY A 12 -14.83 27.78 -17.33
N ARG A 13 -14.46 28.30 -16.15
CA ARG A 13 -13.44 27.71 -15.27
C ARG A 13 -13.70 26.22 -15.09
N PHE A 14 -12.66 25.42 -15.28
CA PHE A 14 -12.71 23.99 -15.04
C PHE A 14 -12.40 23.68 -13.58
N TRP A 15 -12.80 22.51 -13.12
CA TRP A 15 -12.56 22.00 -11.77
C TRP A 15 -11.06 21.93 -11.34
N TRP A 16 -10.10 22.04 -12.26
CA TRP A 16 -8.67 22.22 -11.95
C TRP A 16 -8.25 23.69 -11.73
N ASP A 17 -9.12 24.67 -11.97
CA ASP A 17 -8.87 26.09 -11.70
C ASP A 17 -9.04 26.45 -10.21
N GLY A 18 -8.95 25.46 -9.33
CA GLY A 18 -9.01 25.59 -7.89
C GLY A 18 -7.75 26.26 -7.34
N ALA A 19 -7.71 27.60 -7.37
CA ALA A 19 -6.74 28.34 -6.57
C ALA A 19 -6.88 27.94 -5.09
N ARG A 20 -5.76 27.57 -4.46
CA ARG A 20 -5.68 27.21 -3.03
C ARG A 20 -6.44 28.23 -2.17
N PRO A 21 -7.33 27.80 -1.26
CA PRO A 21 -7.88 28.69 -0.25
C PRO A 21 -6.73 29.26 0.59
N VAL A 22 -6.60 30.58 0.62
CA VAL A 22 -5.65 31.30 1.47
C VAL A 22 -6.19 31.25 2.90
N ALA A 23 -5.92 30.17 3.64
CA ALA A 23 -6.19 30.11 5.08
C ALA A 23 -5.25 29.14 5.80
N ALA A 24 -4.52 29.70 6.77
CA ALA A 24 -3.45 29.12 7.59
C ALA A 24 -2.15 28.82 6.83
N GLU A 25 -1.01 29.20 7.41
CA GLU A 25 0.35 28.84 6.94
C GLU A 25 0.54 27.32 7.04
N VAL A 26 -0.06 26.59 6.11
CA VAL A 26 0.14 25.17 5.95
C VAL A 26 1.29 24.99 4.98
N THR A 27 2.40 24.46 5.49
CA THR A 27 3.59 24.25 4.69
C THR A 27 3.32 23.06 3.76
N PRO A 28 3.43 23.23 2.43
CA PRO A 28 2.96 22.22 1.50
C PRO A 28 3.82 20.95 1.59
N LEU A 29 3.17 19.78 1.55
CA LEU A 29 3.86 18.50 1.41
C LEU A 29 4.59 18.44 0.07
N ARG A 30 5.70 17.70 0.05
CA ARG A 30 6.52 17.44 -1.13
C ARG A 30 6.19 16.12 -1.81
N ALA A 31 5.66 15.15 -1.07
CA ALA A 31 5.19 13.89 -1.62
C ALA A 31 4.26 13.16 -0.63
N LEU A 32 3.46 12.23 -1.16
CA LEU A 32 2.81 11.17 -0.40
C LEU A 32 3.40 9.81 -0.85
N VAL A 33 3.68 8.92 0.10
CA VAL A 33 4.15 7.56 -0.20
C VAL A 33 3.21 6.55 0.43
N PHE A 34 2.50 5.77 -0.38
CA PHE A 34 1.55 4.77 0.08
C PHE A 34 2.18 3.38 0.07
N ASP A 35 2.01 2.64 1.15
CA ASP A 35 2.07 1.18 1.14
C ASP A 35 0.85 0.63 0.38
N LEU A 36 0.98 -0.46 -0.37
CA LEU A 36 -0.12 -1.01 -1.15
C LEU A 36 -1.32 -1.41 -0.27
N GLU A 37 -1.09 -1.93 0.93
CA GLU A 37 -2.11 -2.27 1.91
C GLU A 37 -2.85 -1.03 2.46
N ALA A 38 -2.28 0.16 2.28
CA ALA A 38 -2.97 1.41 2.56
C ALA A 38 -3.99 1.76 1.47
N LEU A 39 -3.89 1.20 0.26
CA LEU A 39 -4.81 1.52 -0.84
C LEU A 39 -6.08 0.66 -0.80
N THR A 40 -5.99 -0.58 -0.33
CA THR A 40 -7.11 -1.53 -0.32
C THR A 40 -7.03 -2.48 0.87
N ASP A 41 -8.16 -3.04 1.28
CA ASP A 41 -8.22 -4.19 2.18
C ASP A 41 -7.92 -5.47 1.39
N LEU A 42 -6.63 -5.71 1.11
CA LEU A 42 -6.21 -6.97 0.52
C LEU A 42 -6.34 -8.06 1.59
N ASP A 43 -7.39 -8.88 1.48
CA ASP A 43 -7.63 -9.94 2.46
C ASP A 43 -6.49 -10.96 2.40
N TYR A 44 -5.86 -11.22 3.54
CA TYR A 44 -4.88 -12.29 3.70
C TYR A 44 -5.44 -13.67 3.30
N ASP A 45 -6.77 -13.84 3.34
CA ASP A 45 -7.42 -15.05 2.86
C ASP A 45 -7.25 -15.28 1.35
N VAL A 46 -6.97 -14.25 0.54
CA VAL A 46 -6.64 -14.44 -0.88
C VAL A 46 -5.39 -15.31 -1.01
N HIS A 47 -4.32 -14.98 -0.28
CA HIS A 47 -3.10 -15.79 -0.29
C HIS A 47 -3.38 -17.23 0.15
N ARG A 48 -4.21 -17.43 1.19
CA ARG A 48 -4.59 -18.77 1.65
C ARG A 48 -5.30 -19.58 0.57
N VAL A 49 -6.25 -18.98 -0.13
CA VAL A 49 -6.99 -19.63 -1.23
C VAL A 49 -6.02 -20.02 -2.35
N VAL A 50 -5.10 -19.13 -2.72
CA VAL A 50 -4.11 -19.41 -3.77
C VAL A 50 -3.10 -20.48 -3.33
N PHE A 51 -2.68 -20.50 -2.07
CA PHE A 51 -1.85 -21.59 -1.53
C PHE A 51 -2.55 -22.93 -1.62
N ASN A 52 -3.84 -23.01 -1.26
CA ASN A 52 -4.61 -24.25 -1.36
C ASN A 52 -4.73 -24.72 -2.82
N ALA A 53 -4.91 -23.79 -3.77
CA ALA A 53 -4.89 -24.11 -5.20
C ALA A 53 -3.52 -24.63 -5.66
N ALA A 54 -2.43 -24.02 -5.19
CA ALA A 54 -1.07 -24.48 -5.49
C ALA A 54 -0.78 -25.87 -4.91
N PHE A 55 -1.17 -26.15 -3.66
CA PHE A 55 -1.06 -27.49 -3.08
C PHE A 55 -1.81 -28.54 -3.92
N ALA A 56 -3.04 -28.23 -4.33
CA ALA A 56 -3.84 -29.11 -5.18
C ALA A 56 -3.19 -29.37 -6.55
N ALA A 57 -2.59 -28.35 -7.18
CA ALA A 57 -1.90 -28.48 -8.46
C ALA A 57 -0.66 -29.40 -8.38
N HIS A 58 -0.02 -29.46 -7.22
CA HIS A 58 1.12 -30.35 -6.93
C HIS A 58 0.70 -31.72 -6.37
N GLY A 59 -0.61 -32.00 -6.27
CA GLY A 59 -1.11 -33.25 -5.69
C GLY A 59 -0.83 -33.41 -4.19
N VAL A 60 -0.54 -32.31 -3.50
CA VAL A 60 -0.23 -32.27 -2.06
C VAL A 60 -1.56 -32.24 -1.29
N PRO A 61 -1.88 -33.25 -0.45
CA PRO A 61 -3.15 -33.33 0.29
C PRO A 61 -3.15 -32.41 1.53
N ILE A 62 -2.79 -31.14 1.35
CA ILE A 62 -2.76 -30.11 2.39
C ILE A 62 -3.78 -29.04 2.01
N GLU A 63 -4.62 -28.67 2.97
CA GLU A 63 -5.52 -27.53 2.84
C GLU A 63 -5.46 -26.68 4.11
N TRP A 64 -5.10 -25.40 3.95
CA TRP A 64 -5.08 -24.45 5.04
C TRP A 64 -6.47 -23.86 5.29
N SER A 65 -7.00 -24.14 6.49
CA SER A 65 -8.08 -23.34 7.07
C SER A 65 -7.59 -21.95 7.45
N ALA A 66 -8.49 -20.97 7.52
CA ALA A 66 -8.16 -19.60 7.97
C ALA A 66 -7.46 -19.59 9.34
N ALA A 67 -7.89 -20.45 10.27
CA ALA A 67 -7.28 -20.57 11.59
C ALA A 67 -5.84 -21.15 11.54
N ARG A 68 -5.57 -22.11 10.64
CA ARG A 68 -4.21 -22.65 10.44
C ARG A 68 -3.30 -21.62 9.80
N TYR A 69 -3.77 -20.95 8.74
CA TYR A 69 -2.98 -19.93 8.04
C TYR A 69 -2.57 -18.79 8.97
N ARG A 70 -3.49 -18.28 9.80
CA ARG A 70 -3.18 -17.27 10.83
C ARG A 70 -2.08 -17.70 11.80
N ARG A 71 -1.98 -18.97 12.17
CA ARG A 71 -0.89 -19.47 13.01
C ARG A 71 0.44 -19.52 12.26
N LEU A 72 0.41 -19.89 10.97
CA LEU A 72 1.60 -19.94 10.11
C LEU A 72 2.15 -18.54 9.79
N MET A 73 1.35 -17.48 9.89
CA MET A 73 1.80 -16.09 9.70
C MET A 73 2.88 -15.62 10.68
N VAL A 74 3.16 -16.38 11.76
CA VAL A 74 4.33 -16.16 12.62
C VAL A 74 5.64 -16.34 11.85
N LEU A 75 5.68 -17.30 10.91
CA LEU A 75 6.77 -17.45 9.96
C LEU A 75 6.59 -16.36 8.89
N ARG A 76 7.58 -15.48 8.74
CA ARG A 76 7.50 -14.35 7.79
C ARG A 76 7.72 -14.79 6.35
N ASP A 77 8.60 -15.76 6.15
CA ASP A 77 8.91 -16.36 4.87
C ASP A 77 7.84 -17.41 4.50
N GLU A 78 7.24 -17.26 3.33
CA GLU A 78 6.23 -18.20 2.82
C GLU A 78 6.80 -19.58 2.51
N ARG A 79 8.05 -19.66 2.04
CA ARG A 79 8.75 -20.92 1.79
C ARG A 79 8.87 -21.71 3.09
N GLN A 80 9.19 -21.03 4.19
CA GLN A 80 9.24 -21.64 5.51
C GLN A 80 7.87 -22.13 5.99
N ARG A 81 6.77 -21.43 5.66
CA ARG A 81 5.41 -21.91 5.97
C ARG A 81 5.10 -23.22 5.24
N VAL A 82 5.41 -23.27 3.94
CA VAL A 82 5.21 -24.47 3.10
C VAL A 82 6.06 -25.63 3.62
N LEU A 83 7.35 -25.41 3.85
CA LEU A 83 8.27 -26.43 4.39
C LEU A 83 7.82 -26.98 5.74
N ALA A 84 7.40 -26.09 6.66
CA ALA A 84 6.91 -26.50 7.96
C ALA A 84 5.67 -27.40 7.84
N GLU A 85 4.78 -27.10 6.88
CA GLU A 85 3.55 -27.86 6.71
C GLU A 85 3.78 -29.22 6.04
N LEU A 86 4.63 -29.28 5.01
CA LEU A 86 5.03 -30.51 4.34
C LEU A 86 5.66 -31.48 5.34
N ARG A 87 6.60 -30.99 6.16
CA ARG A 87 7.25 -31.78 7.22
C ARG A 87 6.25 -32.23 8.29
N ASN A 88 5.35 -31.36 8.73
CA ASN A 88 4.37 -31.68 9.76
C ASN A 88 3.37 -32.78 9.33
N HIS A 89 3.06 -32.89 8.04
CA HIS A 89 2.15 -33.91 7.51
C HIS A 89 2.88 -35.15 6.97
N CYS A 90 4.22 -35.17 7.01
CA CYS A 90 5.04 -36.18 6.34
C CYS A 90 4.69 -36.33 4.86
N VAL A 91 4.42 -35.20 4.19
CA VAL A 91 4.03 -35.15 2.77
C VAL A 91 5.21 -34.68 1.94
N GLY A 92 5.56 -35.47 0.92
CA GLY A 92 6.69 -35.22 0.04
C GLY A 92 7.75 -36.31 0.11
N PRO A 93 8.85 -36.15 -0.63
CA PRO A 93 9.95 -37.13 -0.69
C PRO A 93 10.72 -37.20 0.63
N GLU A 94 11.30 -38.35 0.98
CA GLU A 94 12.06 -38.50 2.24
C GLU A 94 13.39 -37.71 2.26
N CYS A 95 13.87 -37.29 1.08
CA CYS A 95 15.10 -36.53 0.96
C CYS A 95 14.83 -35.03 1.22
N ASP A 96 15.56 -34.45 2.18
CA ASP A 96 15.46 -33.04 2.54
C ASP A 96 15.60 -32.11 1.32
N VAL A 97 16.55 -32.41 0.41
CA VAL A 97 16.77 -31.62 -0.81
C VAL A 97 15.54 -31.63 -1.72
N LEU A 98 14.86 -32.77 -1.83
CA LEU A 98 13.68 -32.90 -2.69
C LEU A 98 12.45 -32.25 -2.05
N ILE A 99 12.33 -32.24 -0.71
CA ILE A 99 11.28 -31.47 0.00
C ILE A 99 11.48 -29.97 -0.22
N GLU A 100 12.72 -29.51 -0.16
CA GLU A 100 13.04 -28.10 -0.42
C GLU A 100 12.71 -27.69 -1.85
N LEU A 101 13.03 -28.53 -2.83
CA LEU A 101 12.67 -28.29 -4.22
C LEU A 101 11.14 -28.24 -4.41
N LEU A 102 10.40 -29.17 -3.80
CA LEU A 102 8.94 -29.17 -3.86
C LEU A 102 8.33 -27.89 -3.24
N ALA A 103 8.89 -27.42 -2.12
CA ALA A 103 8.43 -26.16 -1.52
C ALA A 103 8.67 -24.96 -2.45
N ASP A 104 9.81 -24.92 -3.13
CA ASP A 104 10.12 -23.87 -4.11
C ASP A 104 9.17 -23.92 -5.32
N GLU A 105 8.86 -25.12 -5.82
CA GLU A 105 7.90 -25.33 -6.91
C GLU A 105 6.47 -24.91 -6.53
N ILE A 106 6.02 -25.24 -5.30
CA ILE A 106 4.72 -24.81 -4.77
C ILE A 106 4.67 -23.28 -4.64
N CYS A 107 5.71 -22.66 -4.07
CA CYS A 107 5.81 -21.20 -3.94
C CYS A 107 5.77 -20.52 -5.31
N SER A 108 6.51 -21.04 -6.29
CA SER A 108 6.51 -20.52 -7.67
C SER A 108 5.12 -20.63 -8.32
N THR A 109 4.45 -21.76 -8.15
CA THR A 109 3.10 -22.01 -8.69
C THR A 109 2.06 -21.10 -8.03
N LYS A 110 2.11 -20.97 -6.69
CA LYS A 110 1.27 -20.03 -5.93
C LYS A 110 1.49 -18.60 -6.42
N ALA A 111 2.74 -18.22 -6.69
CA ALA A 111 3.02 -16.86 -7.15
C ALA A 111 2.36 -16.63 -8.51
N MET A 112 2.55 -17.53 -9.49
CA MET A 112 1.90 -17.43 -10.80
C MET A 112 0.37 -17.34 -10.70
N MET A 113 -0.25 -18.21 -9.89
CA MET A 113 -1.71 -18.18 -9.67
C MET A 113 -2.18 -16.89 -8.98
N PHE A 114 -1.38 -16.34 -8.05
CA PHE A 114 -1.74 -15.10 -7.36
C PHE A 114 -1.77 -13.92 -8.33
N ASP A 115 -0.79 -13.84 -9.25
CA ASP A 115 -0.72 -12.79 -10.25
C ASP A 115 -1.97 -12.77 -11.14
N GLU A 116 -2.47 -13.96 -11.52
CA GLU A 116 -3.70 -14.10 -12.31
C GLU A 116 -4.94 -13.73 -11.48
N MET A 117 -5.02 -14.18 -10.23
CA MET A 117 -6.23 -14.03 -9.42
C MET A 117 -6.41 -12.65 -8.79
N VAL A 118 -5.33 -11.95 -8.42
CA VAL A 118 -5.44 -10.75 -7.57
C VAL A 118 -6.21 -9.60 -8.24
N LEU A 119 -6.20 -9.53 -9.58
CA LEU A 119 -6.97 -8.55 -10.34
C LEU A 119 -8.46 -8.88 -10.38
N ASP A 120 -8.81 -10.17 -10.37
CA ASP A 120 -10.19 -10.66 -10.41
C ASP A 120 -10.90 -10.63 -9.04
N VAL A 121 -10.14 -10.53 -7.94
CA VAL A 121 -10.69 -10.54 -6.57
C VAL A 121 -11.57 -9.31 -6.27
N GLY A 122 -11.64 -8.32 -7.16
CA GLY A 122 -12.51 -7.16 -6.98
C GLY A 122 -12.01 -6.21 -5.88
N ALA A 123 -10.69 -6.10 -5.75
CA ALA A 123 -10.05 -5.17 -4.84
C ALA A 123 -10.60 -3.75 -5.10
N SER A 124 -11.18 -3.16 -4.06
CA SER A 124 -11.76 -1.83 -4.11
C SER A 124 -10.87 -0.86 -3.33
N PRO A 125 -10.72 0.39 -3.78
CA PRO A 125 -9.99 1.39 -3.04
C PRO A 125 -10.64 1.61 -1.67
N ARG A 126 -9.82 1.85 -0.64
CA ARG A 126 -10.32 2.21 0.68
C ARG A 126 -11.19 3.48 0.58
N PRO A 127 -12.31 3.56 1.31
CA PRO A 127 -13.17 4.73 1.27
C PRO A 127 -12.40 6.03 1.53
N GLY A 128 -12.56 7.01 0.63
CA GLY A 128 -11.91 8.32 0.68
C GLY A 128 -10.48 8.38 0.11
N LEU A 129 -9.93 7.27 -0.43
CA LEU A 129 -8.60 7.28 -1.05
C LEU A 129 -8.55 8.24 -2.24
N ASP A 130 -9.55 8.16 -3.12
CA ASP A 130 -9.65 8.97 -4.35
C ASP A 130 -9.66 10.47 -4.04
N ASP A 131 -10.26 10.84 -2.92
CA ASP A 131 -10.32 12.21 -2.42
C ASP A 131 -8.93 12.75 -2.03
N LEU A 132 -8.13 11.94 -1.34
CA LEU A 132 -6.77 12.30 -0.94
C LEU A 132 -5.83 12.36 -2.14
N VAL A 133 -5.91 11.39 -3.04
CA VAL A 133 -5.09 11.34 -4.25
C VAL A 133 -5.47 12.49 -5.19
N GLY A 134 -6.77 12.76 -5.37
CA GLY A 134 -7.25 13.89 -6.15
C GLY A 134 -6.80 15.25 -5.59
N ASP A 135 -6.77 15.41 -4.26
CA ASP A 135 -6.19 16.60 -3.62
C ASP A 135 -4.70 16.74 -3.92
N ALA A 136 -3.94 15.63 -3.83
CA ALA A 136 -2.50 15.62 -4.11
C ALA A 136 -2.21 16.01 -5.56
N PHE A 137 -2.95 15.41 -6.51
CA PHE A 137 -2.88 15.74 -7.93
C PHE A 137 -3.20 17.23 -8.18
N ALA A 138 -4.31 17.74 -7.64
CA ALA A 138 -4.70 19.14 -7.79
C ALA A 138 -3.67 20.12 -7.19
N ALA A 139 -2.94 19.69 -6.16
CA ALA A 139 -1.90 20.46 -5.50
C ALA A 139 -0.50 20.30 -6.13
N GLY A 140 -0.33 19.44 -7.13
CA GLY A 140 0.96 19.09 -7.72
C GLY A 140 1.90 18.38 -6.74
N VAL A 141 1.35 17.63 -5.78
CA VAL A 141 2.12 16.83 -4.81
C VAL A 141 2.23 15.41 -5.37
N PRO A 142 3.44 14.93 -5.72
CA PRO A 142 3.61 13.60 -6.27
C PRO A 142 3.25 12.50 -5.27
N VAL A 143 2.73 11.41 -5.81
CA VAL A 143 2.32 10.20 -5.12
C VAL A 143 3.19 9.04 -5.58
N ALA A 144 3.79 8.34 -4.61
CA ALA A 144 4.44 7.05 -4.84
C ALA A 144 3.67 5.92 -4.16
N VAL A 145 3.77 4.72 -4.72
CA VAL A 145 3.32 3.49 -4.07
C VAL A 145 4.50 2.55 -3.86
N VAL A 146 4.58 1.93 -2.69
CA VAL A 146 5.57 0.91 -2.34
C VAL A 146 4.87 -0.41 -2.01
N THR A 147 5.47 -1.53 -2.40
CA THR A 147 5.01 -2.86 -2.01
C THR A 147 6.14 -3.87 -2.04
N SER A 148 5.99 -4.96 -1.28
CA SER A 148 6.82 -6.16 -1.43
C SER A 148 6.32 -7.12 -2.53
N GLY A 149 5.18 -6.79 -3.15
CA GLY A 149 4.61 -7.53 -4.26
C GLY A 149 5.44 -7.46 -5.54
N ARG A 150 5.25 -8.43 -6.42
CA ARG A 150 5.89 -8.46 -7.74
C ARG A 150 5.27 -7.43 -8.66
N ARG A 151 6.08 -6.84 -9.54
CA ARG A 151 5.65 -5.84 -10.52
C ARG A 151 4.48 -6.32 -11.37
N ALA A 152 4.51 -7.57 -11.79
CA ALA A 152 3.55 -8.17 -12.72
C ALA A 152 2.08 -8.00 -12.27
N TRP A 153 1.82 -7.99 -10.97
CA TRP A 153 0.47 -7.83 -10.42
C TRP A 153 0.27 -6.54 -9.62
N ALA A 154 1.35 -6.01 -9.02
CA ALA A 154 1.27 -4.78 -8.24
C ALA A 154 0.92 -3.57 -9.10
N GLU A 155 1.58 -3.38 -10.25
CA GLU A 155 1.30 -2.20 -11.08
C GLU A 155 -0.13 -2.18 -11.65
N PRO A 156 -0.66 -3.27 -12.23
CA PRO A 156 -2.05 -3.28 -12.70
C PRO A 156 -3.04 -3.05 -11.56
N LEU A 157 -2.80 -3.62 -10.37
CA LEU A 157 -3.67 -3.41 -9.20
C LEU A 157 -3.66 -1.95 -8.75
N VAL A 158 -2.49 -1.30 -8.66
CA VAL A 158 -2.39 0.13 -8.30
C VAL A 158 -3.14 0.99 -9.32
N ARG A 159 -2.97 0.73 -10.62
CA ARG A 159 -3.70 1.45 -11.68
C ARG A 159 -5.21 1.26 -11.57
N GLN A 160 -5.67 0.06 -11.22
CA GLN A 160 -7.09 -0.22 -10.98
C GLN A 160 -7.63 0.51 -9.74
N LEU A 161 -6.85 0.59 -8.66
CA LEU A 161 -7.28 1.19 -7.39
C LEU A 161 -7.27 2.71 -7.42
N VAL A 162 -6.26 3.31 -8.05
CA VAL A 162 -5.98 4.76 -7.96
C VAL A 162 -6.27 5.49 -9.27
N GLY A 163 -6.27 4.77 -10.39
CA GLY A 163 -6.41 5.33 -11.73
C GLY A 163 -5.07 5.65 -12.41
N GLU A 164 -5.11 5.73 -13.74
CA GLU A 164 -3.95 6.04 -14.56
C GLU A 164 -3.44 7.47 -14.35
N GLY A 165 -2.11 7.62 -14.26
CA GLY A 165 -1.44 8.92 -14.16
C GLY A 165 -1.59 9.63 -12.80
N GLN A 166 -2.15 8.97 -11.79
CA GLN A 166 -2.26 9.50 -10.42
C GLN A 166 -1.06 9.14 -9.52
N VAL A 167 -0.23 8.21 -9.96
CA VAL A 167 0.94 7.72 -9.23
C VAL A 167 2.17 7.88 -10.12
N GLU A 168 3.14 8.66 -9.69
CA GLU A 168 4.38 8.96 -10.42
C GLU A 168 5.36 7.79 -10.40
N THR A 169 5.43 7.06 -9.29
CA THR A 169 6.31 5.88 -9.19
C THR A 169 5.69 4.76 -8.38
N ILE A 170 5.91 3.52 -8.84
CA ILE A 170 5.48 2.29 -8.16
C ILE A 170 6.73 1.47 -7.90
N VAL A 171 7.15 1.39 -6.63
CA VAL A 171 8.27 0.58 -6.19
C VAL A 171 7.77 -0.78 -5.73
N THR A 172 8.30 -1.82 -6.33
CA THR A 172 7.84 -3.20 -6.12
C THR A 172 8.93 -4.03 -5.45
N GLY A 173 8.61 -5.26 -5.06
CA GLY A 173 9.58 -6.21 -4.52
C GLY A 173 10.68 -6.57 -5.53
N ASP A 174 10.44 -6.35 -6.83
CA ASP A 174 11.42 -6.59 -7.89
C ASP A 174 12.47 -5.46 -7.98
N ASP A 175 12.23 -4.31 -7.35
CA ASP A 175 13.08 -3.11 -7.43
C ASP A 175 14.07 -3.00 -6.27
N VAL A 176 13.84 -3.74 -5.18
CA VAL A 176 14.61 -3.62 -3.95
C VAL A 176 15.12 -4.96 -3.45
N THR A 177 16.27 -4.94 -2.76
CA THR A 177 16.81 -6.16 -2.15
C THR A 177 16.09 -6.49 -0.86
N THR A 178 15.67 -5.46 -0.11
CA THR A 178 14.89 -5.63 1.11
C THR A 178 13.68 -4.70 1.14
N PRO A 179 12.56 -5.11 1.78
CA PRO A 179 11.39 -4.24 1.94
C PRO A 179 11.69 -2.91 2.64
N ALA A 180 12.77 -2.84 3.42
CA ALA A 180 13.19 -1.63 4.11
C ALA A 180 13.71 -0.53 3.18
N GLU A 181 14.15 -0.89 1.98
CA GLU A 181 14.69 0.04 1.00
C GLU A 181 13.61 0.71 0.15
N ALA A 182 12.40 0.14 0.10
CA ALA A 182 11.34 0.56 -0.81
C ALA A 182 10.95 2.04 -0.65
N TYR A 183 10.81 2.52 0.61
CA TYR A 183 10.52 3.93 0.87
C TYR A 183 11.66 4.85 0.42
N ARG A 184 12.92 4.48 0.68
CA ARG A 184 14.08 5.28 0.25
C ARG A 184 14.17 5.33 -1.26
N TYR A 185 13.98 4.18 -1.92
CA TYR A 185 13.96 4.09 -3.38
C TYR A 185 12.86 4.98 -3.98
N ALA A 186 11.65 4.96 -3.40
CA ALA A 186 10.55 5.82 -3.84
C ALA A 186 10.90 7.32 -3.73
N LEU A 187 11.57 7.73 -2.64
CA LEU A 187 12.02 9.12 -2.47
C LEU A 187 13.07 9.52 -3.51
N ASP A 188 14.02 8.61 -3.78
CA ASP A 188 15.08 8.81 -4.77
C ASP A 188 14.48 8.99 -6.18
N GLU A 189 13.52 8.13 -6.57
CA GLU A 189 12.78 8.24 -7.83
C GLU A 189 11.96 9.53 -7.95
N LEU A 190 11.33 9.96 -6.85
CA LEU A 190 10.60 11.24 -6.81
C LEU A 190 11.52 12.47 -6.73
N GLY A 191 12.83 12.29 -6.49
CA GLY A 191 13.78 13.39 -6.32
C GLY A 191 13.51 14.25 -5.07
N VAL A 192 12.90 13.67 -4.03
CA VAL A 192 12.56 14.38 -2.78
C VAL A 192 13.32 13.82 -1.59
N THR A 193 13.58 14.65 -0.58
CA THR A 193 14.08 14.19 0.71
C THR A 193 12.92 13.81 1.63
N THR A 194 13.21 13.21 2.78
CA THR A 194 12.20 12.86 3.80
C THR A 194 11.48 14.08 4.40
N ASP A 195 11.95 15.31 4.15
CA ASP A 195 11.29 16.52 4.63
C ASP A 195 9.97 16.76 3.89
N ARG A 196 8.90 16.96 4.66
CA ARG A 196 7.54 17.21 4.18
C ARG A 196 7.00 16.07 3.32
N VAL A 197 7.40 14.84 3.63
CA VAL A 197 6.82 13.63 3.07
C VAL A 197 6.02 12.90 4.14
N VAL A 198 4.82 12.49 3.77
CA VAL A 198 3.96 11.65 4.63
C VAL A 198 3.83 10.27 4.00
N ALA A 199 4.13 9.25 4.78
CA ALA A 199 3.87 7.86 4.41
C ALA A 199 2.49 7.41 4.93
N LEU A 200 1.80 6.58 4.16
CA LEU A 200 0.52 5.98 4.55
C LEU A 200 0.65 4.46 4.44
N THR A 201 0.34 3.74 5.51
CA THR A 201 0.50 2.28 5.56
C THR A 201 -0.75 1.60 6.10
N GLY A 202 -1.04 0.41 5.57
CA GLY A 202 -2.13 -0.45 6.04
C GLY A 202 -1.74 -1.38 7.20
N THR A 203 -0.44 -1.46 7.54
CA THR A 203 0.05 -2.47 8.49
C THR A 203 1.04 -1.91 9.51
N THR A 204 1.13 -2.54 10.68
CA THR A 204 2.15 -2.18 11.69
C THR A 204 3.57 -2.52 11.25
N ALA A 205 3.73 -3.46 10.32
CA ALA A 205 5.02 -3.76 9.71
C ALA A 205 5.45 -2.60 8.79
N GLY A 206 4.58 -2.15 7.90
CA GLY A 206 4.83 -0.99 7.04
C GLY A 206 5.07 0.28 7.84
N LEU A 207 4.34 0.50 8.95
CA LEU A 207 4.59 1.61 9.88
C LEU A 207 6.03 1.61 10.42
N ARG A 208 6.52 0.47 10.90
CA ARG A 208 7.90 0.35 11.37
C ARG A 208 8.90 0.61 10.26
N THR A 209 8.65 0.10 9.07
CA THR A 209 9.54 0.30 7.91
C THR A 209 9.60 1.77 7.49
N ALA A 210 8.45 2.44 7.33
CA ALA A 210 8.38 3.84 6.95
C ALA A 210 9.02 4.77 7.99
N THR A 211 8.75 4.53 9.28
CA THR A 211 9.34 5.31 10.37
C THR A 211 10.86 5.09 10.47
N ALA A 212 11.36 3.87 10.23
CA ALA A 212 12.80 3.60 10.15
C ALA A 212 13.47 4.31 8.96
N ALA A 213 12.73 4.56 7.87
CA ALA A 213 13.17 5.40 6.76
C ALA A 213 13.10 6.92 7.07
N GLY A 214 12.68 7.30 8.28
CA GLY A 214 12.58 8.70 8.73
C GLY A 214 11.30 9.41 8.28
N LEU A 215 10.31 8.68 7.78
CA LEU A 215 9.06 9.26 7.28
C LEU A 215 8.03 9.43 8.39
N ALA A 216 7.35 10.58 8.34
CA ALA A 216 6.18 10.84 9.17
C ALA A 216 5.03 9.99 8.63
N THR A 217 4.51 9.05 9.42
CA THR A 217 3.67 7.95 8.90
C THR A 217 2.28 7.92 9.51
N ILE A 218 1.24 7.73 8.70
CA ILE A 218 -0.15 7.52 9.11
C ILE A 218 -0.51 6.04 8.91
N LEU A 219 -1.11 5.42 9.92
CA LEU A 219 -1.64 4.05 9.82
C LEU A 219 -3.13 4.11 9.45
N VAL A 220 -3.51 3.43 8.37
CA VAL A 220 -4.87 3.36 7.84
C VAL A 220 -5.35 1.90 7.88
N GLY A 221 -6.66 1.65 7.91
CA GLY A 221 -7.22 0.29 7.95
C GLY A 221 -7.34 -0.31 9.35
N GLN A 222 -7.26 0.51 10.40
CA GLN A 222 -7.33 0.05 11.79
C GLN A 222 -8.28 0.93 12.61
N ASP A 223 -9.32 0.34 13.21
CA ASP A 223 -10.31 1.06 14.03
C ASP A 223 -9.72 1.63 15.33
N SER A 224 -8.67 1.00 15.85
CA SER A 224 -7.98 1.44 17.06
C SER A 224 -6.48 1.28 16.91
N ALA A 225 -5.73 2.15 17.57
CA ALA A 225 -4.27 2.08 17.58
C ALA A 225 -3.82 0.76 18.21
N PRO A 226 -3.14 -0.13 17.46
CA PRO A 226 -2.49 -1.27 18.09
C PRO A 226 -1.42 -0.76 19.07
N ARG A 227 -1.10 -1.55 20.10
CA ARG A 227 -0.13 -1.16 21.16
C ARG A 227 1.20 -0.65 20.61
N ASP A 228 1.59 -1.12 19.42
CA ASP A 228 2.86 -0.82 18.77
C ASP A 228 2.77 0.33 17.74
N ALA A 229 1.64 1.03 17.63
CA ALA A 229 1.46 2.16 16.71
C ALA A 229 1.80 3.55 17.31
N THR A 230 2.56 3.59 18.42
CA THR A 230 2.94 4.85 19.09
C THR A 230 3.75 5.80 18.20
N ALA A 231 4.42 5.28 17.17
CA ALA A 231 5.17 6.07 16.20
C ALA A 231 4.30 6.68 15.08
N ALA A 232 3.02 6.30 14.96
CA ALA A 232 2.14 6.85 13.94
C ALA A 232 1.71 8.29 14.26
N LEU A 233 1.65 9.14 13.24
CA LEU A 233 1.06 10.48 13.32
C LEU A 233 -0.43 10.43 13.69
N ALA A 234 -1.13 9.45 13.12
CA ALA A 234 -2.53 9.15 13.33
C ALA A 234 -2.79 7.68 13.00
N VAL A 235 -3.84 7.13 13.60
CA VAL A 235 -4.40 5.82 13.25
C VAL A 235 -5.84 6.03 12.82
N ARG A 236 -6.22 5.48 11.66
CA ARG A 236 -7.54 5.65 11.07
C ARG A 236 -8.10 4.34 10.52
N ALA A 237 -9.42 4.19 10.56
CA ALA A 237 -10.11 3.08 9.90
C ALA A 237 -10.01 3.20 8.36
N ASP A 238 -10.23 4.41 7.83
CA ASP A 238 -10.20 4.71 6.40
C ASP A 238 -9.76 6.17 6.15
N TYR A 239 -9.86 6.62 4.89
CA TYR A 239 -9.57 8.00 4.50
C TYR A 239 -10.80 8.92 4.54
N GLY A 240 -12.00 8.36 4.67
CA GLY A 240 -13.26 9.08 4.72
C GLY A 240 -13.76 9.31 6.14
N GLY A 241 -15.06 9.13 6.33
CA GLY A 241 -15.76 9.32 7.60
C GLY A 241 -16.11 10.78 7.92
N ALA A 242 -16.43 11.05 9.19
CA ALA A 242 -16.87 12.37 9.65
C ALA A 242 -15.76 13.44 9.62
N ASP A 243 -14.50 13.03 9.61
CA ASP A 243 -13.32 13.90 9.47
C ASP A 243 -12.40 13.32 8.38
N PRO A 244 -12.63 13.60 7.10
CA PRO A 244 -11.89 12.95 6.01
C PRO A 244 -10.39 13.31 6.02
N LEU A 245 -9.55 12.33 5.70
CA LEU A 245 -8.11 12.50 5.53
C LEU A 245 -7.82 13.16 4.18
N ARG A 246 -7.97 14.48 4.13
CA ARG A 246 -7.60 15.32 2.98
C ARG A 246 -6.13 15.71 3.04
N LEU A 247 -5.57 16.22 1.93
CA LEU A 247 -4.17 16.66 1.89
C LEU A 247 -3.85 17.70 2.97
N THR A 248 -4.77 18.64 3.21
CA THR A 248 -4.60 19.65 4.27
C THR A 248 -4.56 19.04 5.68
N THR A 249 -5.25 17.91 5.90
CA THR A 249 -5.20 17.18 7.16
C THR A 249 -3.83 16.53 7.34
N CYS A 250 -3.28 15.92 6.28
CA CYS A 250 -1.92 15.37 6.28
C CYS A 250 -0.87 16.45 6.58
N GLU A 251 -0.97 17.61 5.94
CA GLU A 251 -0.07 18.75 6.19
C GLU A 251 -0.15 19.25 7.65
N ARG A 252 -1.36 19.37 8.21
CA ARG A 252 -1.55 19.75 9.62
C ARG A 252 -0.95 18.72 10.58
N LEU A 253 -1.12 17.43 10.31
CA LEU A 253 -0.52 16.35 11.11
C LEU A 253 1.00 16.39 11.05
N TYR A 254 1.56 16.58 9.86
CA TYR A 254 3.00 16.73 9.67
C TYR A 254 3.54 17.93 10.47
N ALA A 255 2.94 19.12 10.34
CA ALA A 255 3.36 20.32 11.03
C ALA A 255 3.34 20.19 12.57
N ARG A 256 2.31 19.51 13.12
CA ARG A 256 2.23 19.21 14.57
C ARG A 256 3.34 18.27 15.02
N SER A 257 3.69 17.29 14.19
CA SER A 257 4.76 16.33 14.50
C SER A 257 6.13 17.02 14.56
N THR A 258 6.41 17.91 13.61
CA THR A 258 7.64 18.69 13.58
C THR A 258 7.75 19.59 14.80
N ALA A 259 6.66 20.27 15.19
CA ALA A 259 6.63 21.13 16.36
C ALA A 259 6.94 20.38 17.67
N ARG A 260 6.45 19.13 17.81
CA ARG A 260 6.77 18.28 18.97
C ARG A 260 8.23 17.87 19.03
N ARG A 261 8.89 17.61 17.88
CA ARG A 261 10.31 17.26 17.83
C ARG A 261 11.23 18.44 18.13
N THR A 262 10.81 19.65 17.78
CA THR A 262 11.60 20.88 17.99
C THR A 262 11.39 21.51 19.37
N ALA A 263 10.38 21.07 20.13
CA ALA A 263 10.18 21.54 21.49
C ALA A 263 11.34 21.07 22.39
N PRO A 264 12.01 21.95 23.15
CA PRO A 264 13.06 21.54 24.08
C PRO A 264 12.48 20.58 25.12
N ALA A 265 13.19 19.49 25.40
CA ALA A 265 12.83 18.58 26.49
C ALA A 265 12.84 19.38 27.80
N ALA A 266 11.67 19.51 28.42
CA ALA A 266 11.49 20.15 29.73
C ALA A 266 11.95 19.23 30.86
#